data_AF-A0A0E9LSB5-F1
#
_entry.id   AF-A0A0E9LSB5-F1
#
_cell.length_a   1.000
_cell.length_b   1.000
_cell.length_c   1.000
_cell.angle_alpha   90.00
_cell.angle_beta   90.00
_cell.angle_gamma   90.00
#
_symmetry.space_group_name_H-M   'P 1'
#
loop_
_entity.id
_entity.type
_entity.pdbx_description
1 polymer ?
#
loop_
_entity_poly.entity_id
_entity_poly.type
_entity_poly.pdbx_seq_one_letter_code
_entity_poly.pdbx_strand_id
1 'polypeptide(L)'
;MDKTREIILANIEKHSHFEEYFKILDIIKVNEFKNPDICIESCKALIEGISKTIIVNLDNTRTADNIDDDNLPKLFKESMNLLTDRCEDIEGDFIIRFSAIIQALGEIRNKRGDISHGRMAPKSIFSSHKLASTVKNMTESMLEYVLVHYFSIDFSTGKLIYDELEEYNNWLDDNTDFPIKKAKYSQLLYENDIDEYENRYNNDFLKTDDEETKKEEVVDEKPEVKEEPKKEEVKAEQQEKEIKKLVGTFDEESFWGDATNEKTEEFAETENLKIKELKKLITDFLFSEKKPLRDDVSNTMNEKPSLKERAKTIEALTGRIIAFADELKKQKLEE
;
A
#
# COMPACT_ATOMS: atom_id res chain seq x y z
N MET A 1 17.33 15.58 19.70
CA MET A 1 16.81 14.20 19.66
C MET A 1 16.29 13.72 21.02
N ASP A 2 16.44 14.52 22.07
CA ASP A 2 15.93 14.20 23.41
C ASP A 2 14.39 14.21 23.44
N LYS A 3 13.76 15.20 22.80
CA LYS A 3 12.30 15.30 22.75
C LYS A 3 11.66 14.12 22.05
N THR A 4 12.21 13.73 20.90
CA THR A 4 11.76 12.55 20.15
C THR A 4 11.84 11.29 21.04
N ARG A 5 12.93 11.15 21.80
CA ARG A 5 13.10 10.03 22.74
C ARG A 5 12.07 10.09 23.87
N GLU A 6 11.84 11.26 24.46
CA GLU A 6 10.87 11.47 25.55
C GLU A 6 9.44 11.11 25.10
N ILE A 7 9.04 11.53 23.90
CA ILE A 7 7.71 11.20 23.34
C ILE A 7 7.56 9.70 23.11
N ILE A 8 8.58 9.03 22.58
CA ILE A 8 8.56 7.57 22.40
C ILE A 8 8.47 6.87 23.75
N LEU A 9 9.28 7.26 24.74
CA LEU A 9 9.26 6.67 26.08
C LEU A 9 7.89 6.81 26.76
N ALA A 10 7.24 7.96 26.60
CA ALA A 10 5.91 8.20 27.15
C ALA A 10 4.82 7.28 26.56
N ASN A 11 5.07 6.67 25.39
CA ASN A 11 4.11 5.85 24.66
C ASN A 11 4.57 4.39 24.47
N ILE A 12 5.67 3.99 25.13
CA ILE A 12 6.32 2.71 24.87
C ILE A 12 5.50 1.50 25.29
N GLU A 13 4.62 1.65 26.28
CA GLU A 13 3.73 0.57 26.73
C GLU A 13 2.77 0.12 25.63
N LYS A 14 2.31 1.05 24.79
CA LYS A 14 1.40 0.77 23.66
C LYS A 14 2.15 0.55 22.34
N HIS A 15 3.36 1.11 22.21
CA HIS A 15 4.13 1.13 20.98
C HIS A 15 5.58 0.68 21.19
N SER A 16 5.76 -0.50 21.78
CA SER A 16 7.07 -1.03 22.21
C SER A 16 8.11 -1.10 21.09
N HIS A 17 7.69 -1.41 19.86
CA HIS A 17 8.57 -1.47 18.68
C HIS A 17 9.29 -0.15 18.38
N PHE A 18 8.79 1.01 18.84
CA PHE A 18 9.50 2.28 18.68
C PHE A 18 10.81 2.36 19.49
N GLU A 19 11.03 1.47 20.46
CA GLU A 19 12.30 1.36 21.19
C GLU A 19 13.49 1.12 20.23
N GLU A 20 13.26 0.42 19.11
CA GLU A 20 14.29 0.14 18.11
C GLU A 20 14.94 1.43 17.55
N TYR A 21 14.20 2.54 17.55
CA TYR A 21 14.73 3.83 17.12
C TYR A 21 15.74 4.46 18.09
N PHE A 22 15.85 4.01 19.34
CA PHE A 22 16.78 4.60 20.31
C PHE A 22 18.23 4.53 19.84
N LYS A 23 18.62 3.45 19.18
CA LYS A 23 19.98 3.30 18.65
C LYS A 23 20.30 4.37 17.61
N ILE A 24 19.37 4.67 16.70
CA ILE A 24 19.59 5.70 15.68
C ILE A 24 19.57 7.11 16.28
N LEU A 25 18.74 7.36 17.31
CA LEU A 25 18.77 8.63 18.05
C LEU A 25 20.14 8.88 18.69
N ASP A 26 20.78 7.86 19.23
CA ASP A 26 22.12 7.97 19.82
C ASP A 26 23.19 8.20 18.75
N ILE A 27 23.10 7.51 17.60
CA ILE A 27 23.99 7.75 16.46
C ILE A 27 23.88 9.21 16.00
N ILE A 28 22.68 9.77 15.88
CA ILE A 28 22.47 11.17 15.49
C ILE A 28 23.18 12.12 16.46
N LYS A 29 22.97 11.94 17.77
CA LYS A 29 23.56 12.80 18.81
C LYS A 29 25.09 12.77 18.81
N VAL A 30 25.68 11.57 18.80
CA VAL A 30 27.13 11.39 18.84
C VAL A 30 27.80 12.00 17.61
N ASN A 31 27.15 11.90 16.44
CA ASN A 31 27.76 12.30 15.18
C ASN A 31 27.56 13.77 14.82
N GLU A 32 26.71 14.53 15.53
CA GLU A 32 26.52 15.98 15.30
C GLU A 32 27.86 16.74 15.20
N PHE A 33 28.77 16.46 16.14
CA PHE A 33 30.09 17.08 16.20
C PHE A 33 31.21 16.16 15.71
N LYS A 34 31.00 14.83 15.69
CA LYS A 34 32.04 13.87 15.31
C LYS A 34 32.09 13.60 13.80
N ASN A 35 30.93 13.40 13.18
CA ASN A 35 30.80 13.18 11.74
C ASN A 35 29.45 13.76 11.26
N PRO A 36 29.40 15.05 10.88
CA PRO A 36 28.20 15.72 10.42
C PRO A 36 27.45 14.99 9.30
N ASP A 37 28.15 14.27 8.43
CA ASP A 37 27.53 13.55 7.33
C ASP A 37 26.76 12.32 7.82
N ILE A 38 27.33 11.55 8.77
CA ILE A 38 26.61 10.45 9.45
C ILE A 38 25.41 10.97 10.24
N CYS A 39 25.51 12.15 10.87
CA CYS A 39 24.39 12.78 11.57
C CYS A 39 23.21 13.03 10.63
N ILE A 40 23.49 13.66 9.48
CA ILE A 40 22.49 13.99 8.44
C ILE A 40 21.87 12.72 7.86
N GLU A 41 22.70 11.71 7.58
CA GLU A 41 22.23 10.42 7.07
C GLU A 41 21.34 9.67 8.06
N SER A 42 21.71 9.69 9.35
CA SER A 42 20.91 9.06 10.40
C SER A 42 19.59 9.79 10.61
N CYS A 43 19.55 11.12 10.45
CA CYS A 43 18.29 11.87 10.44
C CYS A 43 17.37 11.42 9.29
N LYS A 44 17.92 11.24 8.07
CA LYS A 44 17.16 10.71 6.93
C LYS A 44 16.58 9.33 7.24
N ALA A 45 17.41 8.42 7.74
CA ALA A 45 16.98 7.05 8.04
C ALA A 45 15.94 6.99 9.17
N LEU A 46 16.02 7.88 10.17
CA LEU A 46 15.00 7.98 11.21
C LEU A 46 13.63 8.44 10.65
N ILE A 47 13.63 9.47 9.79
CA ILE A 47 12.40 9.96 9.14
C ILE A 47 11.78 8.85 8.28
N GLU A 48 12.62 8.11 7.55
CA GLU A 48 12.21 7.00 6.71
C GLU A 48 11.58 5.87 7.51
N GLY A 49 12.25 5.42 8.57
CA GLY A 49 11.72 4.39 9.47
C GLY A 49 10.37 4.78 10.06
N ILE A 50 10.27 5.96 10.67
CA ILE A 50 9.01 6.42 11.27
C ILE A 50 7.90 6.53 10.22
N SER A 51 8.20 7.03 9.02
CA SER A 51 7.21 7.11 7.93
C SER A 51 6.70 5.73 7.52
N LYS A 52 7.60 4.75 7.38
CA LYS A 52 7.24 3.36 7.06
C LYS A 52 6.37 2.75 8.18
N THR A 53 6.74 2.94 9.44
CA THR A 53 5.95 2.48 10.59
C THR A 53 4.54 3.06 10.58
N ILE A 54 4.39 4.37 10.32
CA ILE A 54 3.08 5.02 10.23
C ILE A 54 2.25 4.40 9.11
N ILE A 55 2.83 4.20 7.92
CA ILE A 55 2.12 3.63 6.77
C ILE A 55 1.62 2.21 7.09
N VAL A 56 2.51 1.32 7.50
CA VAL A 56 2.16 -0.09 7.78
C VAL A 56 1.09 -0.20 8.86
N ASN A 57 1.10 0.70 9.85
CA ASN A 57 0.13 0.65 10.95
C ASN A 57 -1.21 1.32 10.63
N LEU A 58 -1.30 2.16 9.60
CA LEU A 58 -2.53 2.90 9.25
C LEU A 58 -3.14 2.49 7.91
N ASP A 59 -2.39 1.78 7.05
CA ASP A 59 -2.83 1.28 5.74
C ASP A 59 -2.59 -0.24 5.65
N ASN A 60 -3.67 -1.01 5.75
CA ASN A 60 -3.66 -2.47 5.71
C ASN A 60 -3.29 -3.06 4.33
N THR A 61 -3.17 -2.23 3.29
CA THR A 61 -2.71 -2.67 1.96
C THR A 61 -1.18 -2.57 1.80
N ARG A 62 -0.51 -1.90 2.75
CA ARG A 62 0.92 -1.62 2.69
C ARG A 62 1.67 -2.50 3.69
N THR A 63 2.73 -3.15 3.22
CA THR A 63 3.57 -4.06 4.01
C THR A 63 5.02 -3.62 3.92
N ALA A 64 5.86 -4.06 4.86
CA ALA A 64 7.29 -3.75 4.84
C ALA A 64 7.94 -4.11 3.49
N ASP A 65 7.57 -5.24 2.90
CA ASP A 65 8.10 -5.71 1.61
C ASP A 65 7.70 -4.81 0.43
N ASN A 66 6.50 -4.22 0.45
CA ASN A 66 5.97 -3.46 -0.68
C ASN A 66 6.29 -1.95 -0.64
N ILE A 67 6.79 -1.45 0.50
CA ILE A 67 7.18 -0.05 0.68
C ILE A 67 8.69 0.17 0.68
N ASP A 68 9.49 -0.91 0.69
CA ASP A 68 10.94 -0.79 0.90
C ASP A 68 11.67 -0.10 -0.25
N ASP A 69 11.17 -0.26 -1.47
CA ASP A 69 11.71 0.38 -2.68
C ASP A 69 11.24 1.83 -2.89
N ASP A 70 10.28 2.30 -2.09
CA ASP A 70 9.74 3.65 -2.24
C ASP A 70 10.73 4.71 -1.77
N ASN A 71 10.77 5.83 -2.51
CA ASN A 71 11.63 6.94 -2.14
C ASN A 71 11.10 7.67 -0.90
N LEU A 72 12.02 8.19 -0.09
CA LEU A 72 11.67 8.86 1.17
C LEU A 72 10.66 10.02 1.02
N PRO A 73 10.77 10.95 0.05
CA PRO A 73 9.75 11.98 -0.13
C PRO A 73 8.33 11.43 -0.35
N LYS A 74 8.20 10.33 -1.12
CA LYS A 74 6.93 9.62 -1.33
C LYS A 74 6.42 9.03 -0.01
N LEU A 75 7.25 8.24 0.67
CA LEU A 75 6.92 7.62 1.96
C LEU A 75 6.48 8.64 2.99
N PHE A 76 7.20 9.76 3.10
CA PHE A 76 6.83 10.81 4.04
C PHE A 76 5.49 11.46 3.67
N LYS A 77 5.26 11.77 2.39
CA LYS A 77 4.00 12.39 1.98
C LYS A 77 2.81 11.46 2.25
N GLU A 78 2.96 10.18 1.94
CA GLU A 78 1.93 9.17 2.15
C GLU A 78 1.62 8.98 3.65
N SER A 79 2.64 8.86 4.50
CA SER A 79 2.44 8.76 5.94
C SER A 79 1.74 9.98 6.53
N MET A 80 2.07 11.19 6.05
CA MET A 80 1.42 12.42 6.50
C MET A 80 -0.04 12.52 6.03
N ASN A 81 -0.37 12.05 4.82
CA ASN A 81 -1.76 11.98 4.36
C ASN A 81 -2.59 11.05 5.26
N LEU A 82 -2.07 9.84 5.55
CA LEU A 82 -2.74 8.88 6.43
C LEU A 82 -2.98 9.46 7.83
N LEU A 83 -2.00 10.18 8.38
CA LEU A 83 -2.18 10.90 9.65
C LEU A 83 -3.25 11.99 9.57
N THR A 84 -3.24 12.77 8.49
CA THR A 84 -4.24 13.84 8.27
C THR A 84 -5.66 13.30 8.21
N ASP A 85 -5.84 12.12 7.62
CA ASP A 85 -7.14 11.47 7.52
C ASP A 85 -7.61 10.85 8.86
N ARG A 86 -6.75 10.80 9.89
CA ARG A 86 -7.01 10.15 11.19
C ARG A 86 -6.96 11.11 12.38
N CYS A 87 -6.29 12.26 12.24
CA CYS A 87 -6.14 13.26 13.28
C CYS A 87 -6.80 14.56 12.83
N GLU A 88 -7.88 14.99 13.47
CA GLU A 88 -8.57 16.24 13.12
C GLU A 88 -7.73 17.49 13.47
N ASP A 89 -6.85 17.38 14.45
CA ASP A 89 -6.02 18.45 14.99
C ASP A 89 -4.67 18.64 14.25
N ILE A 90 -4.34 17.76 13.30
CA ILE A 90 -3.12 17.89 12.50
C ILE A 90 -3.33 18.82 11.30
N GLU A 91 -2.41 19.77 11.13
CA GLU A 91 -2.41 20.69 9.99
C GLU A 91 -1.78 19.99 8.76
N GLY A 92 -2.59 19.21 8.04
CA GLY A 92 -2.15 18.37 6.92
C GLY A 92 -1.34 19.11 5.85
N ASP A 93 -1.86 20.24 5.38
CA ASP A 93 -1.21 21.07 4.35
C ASP A 93 0.15 21.63 4.79
N PHE A 94 0.30 21.89 6.09
CA PHE A 94 1.56 22.34 6.68
C PHE A 94 2.56 21.18 6.77
N ILE A 95 2.15 20.02 7.29
CA ILE A 95 3.06 18.91 7.51
C ILE A 95 3.53 18.27 6.20
N ILE A 96 2.67 18.18 5.18
CA ILE A 96 3.01 17.64 3.86
C ILE A 96 4.12 18.46 3.18
N ARG A 97 4.23 19.77 3.45
CA ARG A 97 5.28 20.63 2.87
C ARG A 97 6.70 20.28 3.34
N PHE A 98 6.85 19.55 4.44
CA PHE A 98 8.16 19.02 4.83
C PHE A 98 8.71 17.99 3.83
N SER A 99 7.89 17.41 2.95
CA SER A 99 8.36 16.54 1.86
C SER A 99 9.42 17.21 0.97
N ALA A 100 9.27 18.50 0.66
CA ALA A 100 10.25 19.26 -0.13
C ALA A 100 11.58 19.45 0.63
N ILE A 101 11.51 19.63 1.95
CA ILE A 101 12.68 19.72 2.83
C ILE A 101 13.41 18.37 2.87
N ILE A 102 12.66 17.29 2.97
CA ILE A 102 13.17 15.91 2.97
C ILE A 102 13.83 15.56 1.63
N GLN A 103 13.28 16.04 0.52
CA GLN A 103 13.93 15.94 -0.79
C GLN A 103 15.29 16.67 -0.78
N ALA A 104 15.34 17.91 -0.30
CA ALA A 104 16.58 18.67 -0.19
C ALA A 104 17.61 17.98 0.73
N LEU A 105 17.16 17.36 1.83
CA LEU A 105 17.98 16.54 2.71
C LEU A 105 18.59 15.35 1.97
N GLY A 106 17.78 14.64 1.17
CA GLY A 106 18.23 13.55 0.32
C GLY A 106 19.30 13.98 -0.69
N GLU A 107 19.14 15.15 -1.31
CA GLU A 107 20.15 15.72 -2.22
C GLU A 107 21.45 16.10 -1.51
N ILE A 108 21.38 16.70 -0.33
CA ILE A 108 22.56 17.02 0.50
C ILE A 108 23.30 15.73 0.83
N ARG A 109 22.59 14.70 1.31
CA ARG A 109 23.17 13.38 1.61
C ARG A 109 23.75 12.73 0.36
N ASN A 110 23.12 12.84 -0.81
CA ASN A 110 23.65 12.28 -2.05
C ASN A 110 24.91 13.01 -2.53
N LYS A 111 25.07 14.30 -2.22
CA LYS A 111 26.29 15.06 -2.56
C LYS A 111 27.41 14.88 -1.54
N ARG A 112 27.06 14.65 -0.27
CA ARG A 112 27.99 14.70 0.88
C ARG A 112 28.00 13.45 1.74
N GLY A 113 27.39 12.35 1.29
CA GLY A 113 27.29 11.11 2.07
C GLY A 113 28.66 10.58 2.49
N ASP A 114 28.69 9.80 3.58
CA ASP A 114 29.92 9.25 4.13
C ASP A 114 30.57 8.22 3.17
N ILE A 115 31.87 7.95 3.37
CA ILE A 115 32.63 6.99 2.57
C ILE A 115 32.12 5.56 2.73
N SER A 116 31.45 5.24 3.85
CA SER A 116 30.80 3.95 4.10
C SER A 116 29.78 3.56 3.03
N HIS A 117 29.26 4.52 2.26
CA HIS A 117 28.30 4.30 1.17
C HIS A 117 28.97 4.15 -0.20
N GLY A 118 30.22 3.68 -0.24
CA GLY A 118 30.96 3.40 -1.47
C GLY A 118 31.41 4.66 -2.20
N ARG A 119 31.60 5.78 -1.49
CA ARG A 119 32.10 7.03 -2.09
C ARG A 119 33.60 6.95 -2.33
N MET A 120 34.02 7.44 -3.49
CA MET A 120 35.43 7.53 -3.86
C MET A 120 36.18 8.50 -2.95
N ALA A 121 37.34 8.08 -2.45
CA ALA A 121 38.27 8.94 -1.72
C ALA A 121 39.23 9.64 -2.70
N PRO A 122 39.62 10.90 -2.48
CA PRO A 122 39.19 11.77 -1.37
C PRO A 122 37.80 12.37 -1.60
N LYS A 123 37.06 12.56 -0.50
CA LYS A 123 35.75 13.21 -0.53
C LYS A 123 35.89 14.70 -0.85
N SER A 124 35.07 15.20 -1.77
CA SER A 124 35.15 16.58 -2.25
C SER A 124 34.44 17.59 -1.36
N ILE A 125 33.37 17.19 -0.67
CA ILE A 125 32.53 18.10 0.13
C ILE A 125 32.13 17.41 1.43
N PHE A 126 32.41 18.05 2.56
CA PHE A 126 31.99 17.62 3.89
C PHE A 126 30.88 18.54 4.42
N SER A 127 29.97 17.99 5.22
CA SER A 127 28.99 18.82 5.92
C SER A 127 29.61 19.51 7.14
N SER A 128 29.17 20.73 7.42
CA SER A 128 29.58 21.46 8.61
C SER A 128 28.75 21.02 9.82
N HIS A 129 29.31 21.18 11.02
CA HIS A 129 28.56 20.97 12.28
C HIS A 129 27.28 21.81 12.32
N LYS A 130 27.34 23.06 11.84
CA LYS A 130 26.17 23.94 11.83
C LYS A 130 25.04 23.37 10.97
N LEU A 131 25.36 22.81 9.80
CA LEU A 131 24.35 22.16 8.95
C LEU A 131 23.78 20.92 9.63
N ALA A 132 24.62 20.06 10.22
CA ALA A 132 24.16 18.88 10.94
C ALA A 132 23.25 19.24 12.12
N SER A 133 23.64 20.23 12.94
CA SER A 133 22.78 20.74 14.02
C SER A 133 21.45 21.27 13.50
N THR A 134 21.44 22.01 12.39
CA THR A 134 20.20 22.50 11.77
C THR A 134 19.30 21.35 11.31
N VAL A 135 19.85 20.37 10.59
CA VAL A 135 19.10 19.18 10.13
C VAL A 135 18.56 18.38 11.31
N LYS A 136 19.38 18.14 12.33
CA LYS A 136 19.00 17.44 13.56
C LYS A 136 17.83 18.13 14.25
N ASN A 137 17.93 19.44 14.50
CA ASN A 137 16.90 20.19 15.21
C ASN A 137 15.59 20.25 14.40
N MET A 138 15.67 20.42 13.09
CA MET A 138 14.51 20.39 12.21
C MET A 138 13.84 19.02 12.20
N THR A 139 14.63 17.95 12.15
CA THR A 139 14.12 16.57 12.21
C THR A 139 13.43 16.32 13.55
N GLU A 140 14.01 16.76 14.66
CA GLU A 140 13.41 16.63 15.99
C GLU A 140 12.09 17.38 16.11
N SER A 141 12.02 18.65 15.70
CA SER A 141 10.78 19.44 15.77
C SER A 141 9.68 18.88 14.87
N MET A 142 10.04 18.37 13.69
CA MET A 142 9.09 17.73 12.79
C MET A 142 8.56 16.42 13.40
N LEU A 143 9.44 15.55 13.91
CA LEU A 143 9.05 14.29 14.51
C LEU A 143 8.30 14.46 15.84
N GLU A 144 8.61 15.50 16.61
CA GLU A 144 7.82 15.90 17.79
C GLU A 144 6.36 16.13 17.40
N TYR A 145 6.11 16.93 16.36
CA TYR A 145 4.76 17.18 15.87
C TYR A 145 4.09 15.91 15.33
N VAL A 146 4.78 15.14 14.50
CA VAL A 146 4.25 13.89 13.90
C VAL A 146 3.91 12.84 14.96
N LEU A 147 4.82 12.57 15.89
CA LEU A 147 4.66 11.48 16.85
C LEU A 147 3.58 11.78 17.90
N VAL A 148 3.40 13.04 18.30
CA VAL A 148 2.32 13.43 19.22
C VAL A 148 0.96 13.10 18.62
N HIS A 149 0.75 13.39 17.33
CA HIS A 149 -0.51 13.07 16.64
C HIS A 149 -0.62 11.57 16.36
N TYR A 150 0.45 10.92 15.92
CA TYR A 150 0.43 9.47 15.68
C TYR A 150 0.07 8.69 16.96
N PHE A 151 0.64 9.04 18.11
CA PHE A 151 0.33 8.37 19.38
C PHE A 151 -1.00 8.79 20.01
N SER A 152 -1.65 9.86 19.52
CA SER A 152 -3.02 10.20 19.93
C SER A 152 -4.08 9.37 19.20
N ILE A 153 -3.70 8.70 18.10
CA ILE A 153 -4.60 7.81 17.37
C ILE A 153 -4.98 6.63 18.27
N ASP A 154 -6.28 6.38 18.35
CA ASP A 154 -6.81 5.22 19.05
C ASP A 154 -6.81 3.98 18.15
N PHE A 155 -5.72 3.23 18.20
CA PHE A 155 -5.59 1.93 17.52
C PHE A 155 -6.50 0.84 18.11
N SER A 156 -7.30 1.12 19.14
CA SER A 156 -8.34 0.19 19.60
C SER A 156 -9.60 0.25 18.77
N THR A 157 -9.81 1.32 18.00
CA THR A 157 -10.92 1.39 17.04
C THR A 157 -10.68 0.41 15.88
N GLY A 158 -11.35 -0.73 15.94
CA GLY A 158 -11.24 -1.81 14.95
C GLY A 158 -10.48 -3.05 15.43
N LYS A 159 -9.90 -3.05 16.64
CA LYS A 159 -9.40 -4.29 17.24
C LYS A 159 -10.55 -5.17 17.63
N LEU A 160 -10.51 -6.41 17.14
CA LEU A 160 -11.46 -7.44 17.50
C LEU A 160 -11.29 -7.79 18.98
N ILE A 161 -12.24 -7.41 19.82
CA ILE A 161 -12.22 -7.78 21.24
C ILE A 161 -12.72 -9.21 21.34
N TYR A 162 -11.86 -10.13 21.78
CA TYR A 162 -12.18 -11.56 21.87
C TYR A 162 -13.51 -11.82 22.60
N ASP A 163 -13.72 -11.19 23.76
CA ASP A 163 -14.93 -11.38 24.56
C ASP A 163 -16.21 -10.82 23.91
N GLU A 164 -16.09 -9.93 22.92
CA GLU A 164 -17.23 -9.34 22.21
C GLU A 164 -17.59 -10.11 20.93
N LEU A 165 -16.80 -11.13 20.56
CA LEU A 165 -16.91 -11.87 19.30
C LEU A 165 -17.17 -13.36 19.53
N GLU A 166 -18.10 -13.67 20.43
CA GLU A 166 -18.45 -15.04 20.81
C GLU A 166 -18.84 -15.91 19.60
N GLU A 167 -19.60 -15.36 18.66
CA GLU A 167 -20.05 -16.07 17.46
C GLU A 167 -18.89 -16.45 16.53
N TYR A 168 -17.98 -15.50 16.27
CA TYR A 168 -16.77 -15.75 15.49
C TYR A 168 -15.84 -16.76 16.18
N ASN A 169 -15.65 -16.63 17.49
CA ASN A 169 -14.80 -17.54 18.26
C ASN A 169 -15.31 -18.98 18.21
N ASN A 170 -16.62 -19.17 18.37
CA ASN A 170 -17.24 -20.48 18.25
C ASN A 170 -17.10 -21.02 16.82
N TRP A 171 -17.30 -20.19 15.80
CA TRP A 171 -17.11 -20.58 14.40
C TRP A 171 -15.67 -21.05 14.13
N LEU A 172 -14.66 -20.33 14.62
CA LEU A 172 -13.25 -20.71 14.49
C LEU A 172 -12.94 -22.06 15.15
N ASP A 173 -13.44 -22.25 16.37
CA ASP A 173 -13.22 -23.46 17.15
C ASP A 173 -13.93 -24.68 16.53
N ASP A 174 -15.11 -24.49 15.94
CA ASP A 174 -15.89 -25.57 15.32
C ASP A 174 -15.38 -25.95 13.92
N ASN A 175 -14.85 -24.98 13.16
CA ASN A 175 -14.35 -25.20 11.80
C ASN A 175 -12.88 -25.62 11.71
N THR A 176 -12.17 -25.68 12.84
CA THR A 176 -10.75 -26.03 12.88
C THR A 176 -10.51 -27.29 13.70
N ASP A 177 -9.96 -28.34 13.07
CA ASP A 177 -9.53 -29.54 13.81
C ASP A 177 -8.26 -29.25 14.60
N PHE A 178 -8.42 -28.93 15.88
CA PHE A 178 -7.31 -28.54 16.76
C PHE A 178 -6.84 -29.71 17.64
N PRO A 179 -5.54 -30.06 17.65
CA PRO A 179 -5.02 -31.25 18.34
C PRO A 179 -5.23 -31.26 19.86
N ILE A 180 -5.34 -30.08 20.48
CA ILE A 180 -5.42 -29.92 21.93
C ILE A 180 -6.89 -29.75 22.34
N LYS A 181 -7.56 -30.87 22.63
CA LYS A 181 -9.00 -30.91 22.98
C LYS A 181 -9.45 -30.06 24.17
N LYS A 182 -8.53 -29.56 25.00
CA LYS A 182 -8.83 -28.74 26.19
C LYS A 182 -8.61 -27.25 25.99
N ALA A 183 -7.98 -26.84 24.90
CA ALA A 183 -7.70 -25.45 24.60
C ALA A 183 -8.60 -25.00 23.45
N LYS A 184 -9.07 -23.75 23.53
CA LYS A 184 -9.79 -23.12 22.42
C LYS A 184 -8.77 -22.64 21.40
N TYR A 185 -8.98 -23.01 20.14
CA TYR A 185 -8.13 -22.61 19.03
C TYR A 185 -8.23 -21.09 18.82
N SER A 186 -9.44 -20.56 18.83
CA SER A 186 -9.75 -19.13 18.73
C SER A 186 -8.99 -18.30 19.77
N GLN A 187 -9.02 -18.71 21.03
CA GLN A 187 -8.33 -18.04 22.14
C GLN A 187 -6.80 -18.06 21.96
N LEU A 188 -6.24 -19.22 21.60
CA LEU A 188 -4.80 -19.34 21.39
C LEU A 188 -4.34 -18.51 20.20
N LEU A 189 -5.15 -18.44 19.14
CA LEU A 189 -4.87 -17.61 17.98
C LEU A 189 -4.90 -16.13 18.36
N TYR A 190 -5.93 -15.67 19.07
CA TYR A 190 -6.01 -14.29 19.55
C TYR A 190 -4.84 -13.89 20.45
N GLU A 191 -4.43 -14.74 21.38
CA GLU A 191 -3.37 -14.44 22.34
C GLU A 191 -1.95 -14.47 21.75
N ASN A 192 -1.73 -15.27 20.69
CA ASN A 192 -0.38 -15.54 20.17
C ASN A 192 -0.14 -15.04 18.74
N ASP A 193 -1.21 -14.81 17.95
CA ASP A 193 -1.17 -14.40 16.55
C ASP A 193 -2.43 -13.61 16.17
N ILE A 194 -2.51 -12.37 16.68
CA ILE A 194 -3.66 -11.48 16.48
C ILE A 194 -3.90 -11.14 15.00
N ASP A 195 -2.84 -11.06 14.20
CA ASP A 195 -2.92 -10.72 12.78
C ASP A 195 -3.67 -11.82 11.99
N GLU A 196 -3.34 -13.10 12.24
CA GLU A 196 -4.05 -14.23 11.64
C GLU A 196 -5.49 -14.34 12.17
N TYR A 197 -5.72 -14.04 13.46
CA TYR A 197 -7.07 -13.98 14.03
C TYR A 197 -7.93 -12.90 13.37
N GLU A 198 -7.40 -11.70 13.12
CA GLU A 198 -8.11 -10.63 12.41
C GLU A 198 -8.31 -10.96 10.92
N ASN A 199 -7.33 -11.60 10.29
CA ASN A 199 -7.40 -12.01 8.90
C ASN A 199 -8.57 -12.99 8.68
N ARG A 200 -8.67 -14.03 9.49
CA ARG A 200 -9.76 -15.03 9.42
C ARG A 200 -11.14 -14.42 9.66
N TYR A 201 -11.24 -13.43 10.55
CA TYR A 201 -12.51 -12.73 10.79
C TYR A 201 -12.96 -12.00 9.52
N ASN A 202 -12.07 -11.20 8.95
CA ASN A 202 -12.36 -10.35 7.80
C ASN A 202 -12.55 -11.15 6.51
N ASN A 203 -11.77 -12.23 6.33
CA ASN A 203 -11.72 -12.96 5.07
C ASN A 203 -12.55 -14.21 5.01
N ASP A 204 -12.77 -14.89 6.15
CA ASP A 204 -13.48 -16.16 6.18
C ASP A 204 -14.85 -15.99 6.84
N PHE A 205 -14.92 -15.44 8.07
CA PHE A 205 -16.16 -15.34 8.84
C PHE A 205 -17.16 -14.32 8.26
N LEU A 206 -16.75 -13.07 8.01
CA LEU A 206 -17.65 -12.06 7.43
C LEU A 206 -18.13 -12.42 6.00
N LYS A 207 -17.37 -13.23 5.26
CA LYS A 207 -17.78 -13.69 3.92
C LYS A 207 -18.79 -14.82 3.97
N THR A 208 -18.81 -15.63 5.03
CA THR A 208 -19.83 -16.68 5.20
C THR A 208 -21.20 -16.12 5.55
N ASP A 209 -21.29 -15.04 6.33
CA ASP A 209 -22.56 -14.37 6.66
C ASP A 209 -23.25 -13.72 5.44
N ASP A 210 -22.47 -13.21 4.48
CA ASP A 210 -22.96 -12.64 3.22
C ASP A 210 -23.57 -13.70 2.25
N GLU A 211 -23.35 -14.98 2.51
CA GLU A 211 -24.00 -16.09 1.79
C GLU A 211 -25.23 -16.64 2.51
N GLU A 212 -25.33 -16.49 3.84
CA GLU A 212 -26.51 -16.89 4.62
C GLU A 212 -27.62 -15.84 4.56
N THR A 213 -27.30 -14.54 4.62
CA THR A 213 -28.29 -13.44 4.43
C THR A 213 -29.01 -13.48 3.08
N LYS A 214 -28.38 -14.03 2.03
CA LYS A 214 -29.01 -14.20 0.70
C LYS A 214 -30.04 -15.33 0.63
N LYS A 215 -30.13 -16.20 1.63
CA LYS A 215 -31.09 -17.32 1.66
C LYS A 215 -32.41 -16.99 2.33
N GLU A 216 -32.50 -15.91 3.12
CA GLU A 216 -33.72 -15.57 3.87
C GLU A 216 -34.65 -14.55 3.17
N GLU A 217 -34.20 -13.79 2.16
CA GLU A 217 -35.03 -12.78 1.48
C GLU A 217 -35.80 -13.27 0.22
N VAL A 218 -36.45 -14.44 0.27
CA VAL A 218 -37.40 -14.82 -0.80
C VAL A 218 -38.78 -15.12 -0.23
N VAL A 219 -39.49 -14.08 0.23
CA VAL A 219 -40.97 -14.06 0.24
C VAL A 219 -41.49 -12.62 0.00
N ASP A 220 -42.36 -12.53 -1.02
CA ASP A 220 -43.36 -11.50 -1.36
C ASP A 220 -43.01 -10.20 -2.15
N GLU A 221 -43.26 -10.33 -3.46
CA GLU A 221 -43.99 -9.46 -4.40
C GLU A 221 -43.71 -7.95 -4.58
N LYS A 222 -43.16 -7.70 -5.78
CA LYS A 222 -43.54 -6.78 -6.88
C LYS A 222 -42.87 -5.39 -7.01
N PRO A 223 -42.48 -5.00 -8.26
CA PRO A 223 -41.63 -3.84 -8.52
C PRO A 223 -42.44 -2.60 -8.91
N GLU A 224 -42.05 -1.44 -8.40
CA GLU A 224 -42.41 -0.13 -8.97
C GLU A 224 -41.14 0.54 -9.54
N VAL A 225 -41.20 0.86 -10.83
CA VAL A 225 -40.16 1.51 -11.63
C VAL A 225 -40.24 3.02 -11.43
N LYS A 226 -39.13 3.70 -11.06
CA LYS A 226 -38.90 5.13 -11.38
C LYS A 226 -37.42 5.48 -11.61
N GLU A 227 -37.15 5.77 -12.89
CA GLU A 227 -36.24 6.76 -13.51
C GLU A 227 -35.04 7.35 -12.75
N GLU A 228 -33.85 7.16 -13.34
CA GLU A 228 -32.68 8.03 -13.19
C GLU A 228 -32.86 9.39 -13.90
N PRO A 229 -32.12 10.42 -13.46
CA PRO A 229 -31.49 11.34 -14.41
C PRO A 229 -29.97 11.41 -14.28
N LYS A 230 -29.38 11.71 -15.44
CA LYS A 230 -27.96 11.68 -15.82
C LYS A 230 -27.07 12.77 -15.19
N LYS A 231 -25.80 12.39 -15.07
CA LYS A 231 -24.51 13.07 -15.40
C LYS A 231 -24.34 14.55 -15.08
N GLU A 232 -23.20 14.85 -14.45
CA GLU A 232 -22.28 15.88 -14.94
C GLU A 232 -20.81 15.48 -14.72
N GLU A 233 -20.01 15.65 -15.79
CA GLU A 233 -18.59 15.33 -15.92
C GLU A 233 -17.73 16.56 -15.56
N VAL A 234 -16.60 16.38 -14.87
CA VAL A 234 -15.47 17.33 -14.98
C VAL A 234 -14.15 16.57 -15.10
N LYS A 235 -13.42 16.95 -16.15
CA LYS A 235 -12.09 16.48 -16.58
C LYS A 235 -10.98 16.98 -15.66
N ALA A 236 -9.93 16.18 -15.49
CA ALA A 236 -8.56 16.68 -15.34
C ALA A 236 -7.54 15.64 -15.83
N GLU A 237 -6.73 16.05 -16.80
CA GLU A 237 -5.58 15.34 -17.38
C GLU A 237 -4.42 15.26 -16.36
N GLN A 238 -3.74 14.12 -16.22
CA GLN A 238 -2.34 14.09 -15.80
C GLN A 238 -1.53 12.99 -16.52
N GLN A 239 -0.31 13.41 -16.84
CA GLN A 239 0.68 12.79 -17.73
C GLN A 239 1.43 11.62 -17.06
N GLU A 240 1.62 10.53 -17.79
CA GLU A 240 2.50 9.41 -17.42
C GLU A 240 3.99 9.79 -17.57
N LYS A 241 4.81 9.33 -16.62
CA LYS A 241 6.26 9.19 -16.81
C LYS A 241 6.68 7.77 -16.46
N GLU A 242 7.38 7.18 -17.43
CA GLU A 242 7.96 5.84 -17.49
C GLU A 242 8.81 5.42 -16.29
N ILE A 243 8.74 4.13 -15.93
CA ILE A 243 9.77 3.42 -15.16
C ILE A 243 10.19 2.17 -15.95
N LYS A 244 11.50 2.01 -16.17
CA LYS A 244 12.13 0.90 -16.89
C LYS A 244 12.45 -0.30 -15.99
N LYS A 245 11.77 -1.42 -16.29
CA LYS A 245 12.09 -2.87 -16.33
C LYS A 245 13.27 -3.51 -15.57
N LEU A 246 13.00 -4.74 -15.08
CA LEU A 246 13.68 -6.04 -15.32
C LEU A 246 12.83 -7.14 -14.59
N VAL A 247 12.41 -8.31 -15.11
CA VAL A 247 12.67 -9.08 -16.34
C VAL A 247 11.42 -9.88 -16.72
N GLY A 248 10.87 -9.54 -17.89
CA GLY A 248 10.14 -10.40 -18.81
C GLY A 248 10.40 -9.73 -20.16
N THR A 249 10.93 -10.44 -21.16
CA THR A 249 11.35 -9.83 -22.44
C THR A 249 10.15 -9.49 -23.33
N PHE A 250 9.08 -8.95 -22.75
CA PHE A 250 7.96 -8.36 -23.46
C PHE A 250 8.26 -6.88 -23.67
N ASP A 251 8.59 -6.50 -24.89
CA ASP A 251 8.79 -5.11 -25.26
C ASP A 251 7.46 -4.48 -25.70
N GLU A 252 6.78 -3.84 -24.75
CA GLU A 252 5.46 -3.23 -24.91
C GLU A 252 5.43 -2.22 -26.06
N GLU A 253 6.46 -1.38 -26.19
CA GLU A 253 6.56 -0.37 -27.26
C GLU A 253 6.63 -1.01 -28.66
N SER A 254 7.33 -2.14 -28.80
CA SER A 254 7.35 -2.86 -30.08
C SER A 254 6.11 -3.72 -30.30
N PHE A 255 5.36 -4.08 -29.24
CA PHE A 255 4.20 -4.98 -29.32
C PHE A 255 2.94 -4.27 -29.80
N TRP A 256 2.71 -3.04 -29.38
CA TRP A 256 1.56 -2.25 -29.78
C TRP A 256 1.83 -1.48 -31.08
N GLY A 257 1.92 -2.19 -32.20
CA GLY A 257 1.96 -1.62 -33.55
C GLY A 257 0.56 -1.45 -34.16
N ASP A 258 0.49 -0.94 -35.39
CA ASP A 258 -0.78 -0.68 -36.08
C ASP A 258 -1.65 -1.95 -36.20
N ALA A 259 -1.04 -3.10 -36.51
CA ALA A 259 -1.74 -4.38 -36.68
C ALA A 259 -2.29 -4.97 -35.38
N THR A 260 -1.59 -4.83 -34.25
CA THR A 260 -2.06 -5.33 -32.94
C THR A 260 -3.07 -4.37 -32.31
N ASN A 261 -2.96 -3.07 -32.58
CA ASN A 261 -3.94 -2.08 -32.18
C ASN A 261 -5.28 -2.29 -32.90
N GLU A 262 -5.28 -2.46 -34.22
CA GLU A 262 -6.49 -2.68 -35.02
C GLU A 262 -7.25 -3.93 -34.55
N LYS A 263 -6.56 -5.06 -34.36
CA LYS A 263 -7.18 -6.31 -33.86
C LYS A 263 -7.71 -6.19 -32.43
N THR A 264 -7.02 -5.42 -31.58
CA THR A 264 -7.46 -5.20 -30.20
C THR A 264 -8.68 -4.30 -30.14
N GLU A 265 -8.80 -3.35 -31.06
CA GLU A 265 -9.99 -2.51 -31.22
C GLU A 265 -11.18 -3.34 -31.70
N GLU A 266 -11.01 -4.18 -32.72
CA GLU A 266 -12.07 -5.10 -33.20
C GLU A 266 -12.55 -6.06 -32.10
N PHE A 267 -11.62 -6.62 -31.31
CA PHE A 267 -11.95 -7.50 -30.20
C PHE A 267 -12.68 -6.75 -29.07
N ALA A 268 -12.23 -5.53 -28.74
CA ALA A 268 -12.87 -4.71 -27.71
C ALA A 268 -14.30 -4.30 -28.13
N GLU A 269 -14.53 -4.00 -29.40
CA GLU A 269 -15.87 -3.71 -29.91
C GLU A 269 -16.78 -4.94 -29.89
N THR A 270 -16.26 -6.10 -30.29
CA THR A 270 -17.02 -7.36 -30.32
C THR A 270 -17.44 -7.82 -28.92
N GLU A 271 -16.57 -7.66 -27.93
CA GLU A 271 -16.80 -8.10 -26.55
C GLU A 271 -17.31 -6.98 -25.62
N ASN A 272 -17.59 -5.80 -26.15
CA ASN A 272 -18.04 -4.59 -25.42
C ASN A 272 -17.11 -4.23 -24.24
N LEU A 273 -15.82 -4.08 -24.53
CA LEU A 273 -14.77 -3.80 -23.56
C LEU A 273 -14.18 -2.39 -23.72
N LYS A 274 -13.56 -1.90 -22.66
CA LYS A 274 -12.76 -0.67 -22.63
C LYS A 274 -11.38 -0.97 -23.19
N ILE A 275 -11.09 -0.42 -24.36
CA ILE A 275 -9.81 -0.63 -25.07
C ILE A 275 -8.59 -0.36 -24.19
N LYS A 276 -8.61 0.73 -23.40
CA LYS A 276 -7.48 1.10 -22.54
C LYS A 276 -7.18 0.05 -21.46
N GLU A 277 -8.23 -0.39 -20.76
CA GLU A 277 -8.11 -1.40 -19.70
C GLU A 277 -7.77 -2.77 -20.28
N LEU A 278 -8.31 -3.10 -21.46
CA LEU A 278 -7.99 -4.35 -22.16
C LEU A 278 -6.51 -4.40 -22.57
N LYS A 279 -5.94 -3.31 -23.12
CA LYS A 279 -4.52 -3.26 -23.47
C LYS A 279 -3.64 -3.45 -22.25
N LYS A 280 -3.97 -2.77 -21.14
CA LYS A 280 -3.26 -2.94 -19.86
C LYS A 280 -3.32 -4.39 -19.38
N LEU A 281 -4.51 -4.99 -19.39
CA LEU A 281 -4.71 -6.38 -18.98
C LEU A 281 -3.91 -7.37 -19.83
N ILE A 282 -3.86 -7.15 -21.14
CA ILE A 282 -3.08 -7.97 -22.08
C ILE A 282 -1.57 -7.78 -21.84
N THR A 283 -1.09 -6.55 -21.65
CA THR A 283 0.31 -6.27 -21.30
C THR A 283 0.69 -7.00 -20.00
N ASP A 284 -0.12 -6.87 -18.96
CA ASP A 284 0.12 -7.48 -17.65
C ASP A 284 0.12 -9.01 -17.74
N PHE A 285 -0.81 -9.59 -18.51
CA PHE A 285 -0.87 -11.02 -18.76
C PHE A 285 0.36 -11.53 -19.54
N LEU A 286 0.74 -10.85 -20.63
CA LEU A 286 1.87 -11.26 -21.48
C LEU A 286 3.22 -11.07 -20.78
N PHE A 287 3.31 -10.13 -19.84
CA PHE A 287 4.50 -9.91 -19.03
C PHE A 287 4.62 -10.90 -17.87
N SER A 288 3.52 -11.17 -17.15
CA SER A 288 3.54 -11.99 -15.93
C SER A 288 3.27 -13.48 -16.16
N GLU A 289 2.67 -13.84 -17.30
CA GLU A 289 2.13 -15.17 -17.60
C GLU A 289 1.15 -15.72 -16.53
N LYS A 290 0.66 -14.86 -15.64
CA LYS A 290 -0.31 -15.21 -14.59
C LYS A 290 -1.73 -14.96 -15.08
N LYS A 291 -2.65 -15.86 -14.74
CA LYS A 291 -4.08 -15.72 -15.05
C LYS A 291 -4.58 -14.36 -14.52
N PRO A 292 -5.28 -13.53 -15.35
CA PRO A 292 -5.83 -12.26 -14.90
C PRO A 292 -6.82 -12.43 -13.75
N LEU A 293 -6.81 -11.50 -12.80
CA LEU A 293 -7.75 -11.51 -11.68
C LEU A 293 -9.17 -11.19 -12.18
N ARG A 294 -10.17 -11.68 -11.44
CA ARG A 294 -11.59 -11.45 -11.77
C ARG A 294 -11.95 -9.96 -11.80
N ASP A 295 -11.36 -9.19 -10.89
CA ASP A 295 -11.63 -7.75 -10.78
C ASP A 295 -11.00 -6.97 -11.94
N ASP A 296 -9.80 -7.34 -12.38
CA ASP A 296 -9.15 -6.71 -13.53
C ASP A 296 -9.96 -6.95 -14.82
N VAL A 297 -10.43 -8.18 -15.02
CA VAL A 297 -11.32 -8.53 -16.15
C VAL A 297 -12.66 -7.77 -16.06
N SER A 298 -13.24 -7.67 -14.86
CA SER A 298 -14.48 -6.90 -14.61
C SER A 298 -14.31 -5.41 -14.95
N ASN A 299 -13.12 -4.84 -14.68
CA ASN A 299 -12.82 -3.45 -14.97
C ASN A 299 -12.71 -3.16 -16.48
N THR A 300 -12.35 -4.16 -17.29
CA THR A 300 -12.35 -4.05 -18.75
C THR A 300 -13.75 -3.98 -19.36
N MET A 301 -14.82 -4.37 -18.65
CA MET A 301 -16.17 -4.38 -19.22
C MET A 301 -16.78 -2.97 -19.26
N ASN A 302 -17.46 -2.62 -20.35
CA ASN A 302 -18.26 -1.38 -20.42
C ASN A 302 -19.54 -1.50 -19.58
N GLU A 303 -20.20 -2.65 -19.65
CA GLU A 303 -21.40 -2.95 -18.88
C GLU A 303 -21.16 -4.15 -17.97
N LYS A 304 -21.38 -3.96 -16.66
CA LYS A 304 -21.16 -5.01 -15.67
C LYS A 304 -22.37 -5.95 -15.64
N PRO A 305 -22.19 -7.27 -15.82
CA PRO A 305 -23.28 -8.24 -15.72
C PRO A 305 -23.87 -8.27 -14.31
N SER A 306 -25.11 -8.74 -14.22
CA SER A 306 -25.83 -8.93 -12.97
C SER A 306 -25.04 -9.83 -12.01
N LEU A 307 -25.16 -9.62 -10.69
CA LEU A 307 -24.37 -10.35 -9.67
C LEU A 307 -24.44 -11.88 -9.82
N LYS A 308 -25.60 -12.40 -10.26
CA LYS A 308 -25.84 -13.84 -10.47
C LYS A 308 -25.10 -14.41 -11.69
N GLU A 309 -24.87 -13.61 -12.72
CA GLU A 309 -24.23 -14.04 -13.96
C GLU A 309 -22.75 -13.64 -14.01
N ARG A 310 -22.33 -12.70 -13.16
CA ARG A 310 -21.01 -12.08 -13.16
C ARG A 310 -19.88 -13.11 -13.06
N ALA A 311 -19.97 -14.08 -12.16
CA ALA A 311 -18.91 -15.09 -12.02
C ALA A 311 -18.72 -15.92 -13.30
N LYS A 312 -19.82 -16.34 -13.93
CA LYS A 312 -19.81 -17.15 -15.15
C LYS A 312 -19.37 -16.34 -16.38
N THR A 313 -19.86 -15.10 -16.50
CA THR A 313 -19.52 -14.21 -17.60
C THR A 313 -18.06 -13.76 -17.54
N ILE A 314 -17.56 -13.42 -16.35
CA ILE A 314 -16.14 -13.07 -16.15
C ILE A 314 -15.26 -14.26 -16.48
N GLU A 315 -15.57 -15.46 -15.99
CA GLU A 315 -14.75 -16.64 -16.27
C GLU A 315 -14.70 -16.99 -17.76
N ALA A 316 -15.83 -16.90 -18.46
CA ALA A 316 -15.89 -17.08 -19.91
C ALA A 316 -15.10 -16.00 -20.66
N LEU A 317 -15.19 -14.75 -20.20
CA LEU A 317 -14.46 -13.62 -20.79
C LEU A 317 -12.94 -13.72 -20.53
N THR A 318 -12.52 -14.14 -19.33
CA THR A 318 -11.10 -14.40 -19.01
C THR A 318 -10.52 -15.42 -19.98
N GLY A 319 -11.23 -16.52 -20.27
CA GLY A 319 -10.78 -17.51 -21.23
C GLY A 319 -10.60 -16.95 -22.65
N ARG A 320 -11.52 -16.08 -23.10
CA ARG A 320 -11.44 -15.43 -24.41
C ARG A 320 -10.29 -14.42 -24.49
N ILE A 321 -10.08 -13.62 -23.45
CA ILE A 321 -8.99 -12.63 -23.39
C ILE A 321 -7.62 -13.32 -23.40
N ILE A 322 -7.46 -14.42 -22.64
CA ILE A 322 -6.21 -15.20 -22.64
C ILE A 322 -5.94 -15.80 -24.03
N ALA A 323 -6.95 -16.42 -24.64
CA ALA A 323 -6.81 -17.00 -25.98
C ALA A 323 -6.43 -15.94 -27.02
N PHE A 324 -7.03 -14.75 -26.94
CA PHE A 324 -6.71 -13.62 -27.81
C PHE A 324 -5.29 -13.10 -27.57
N ALA A 325 -4.85 -12.96 -26.32
CA ALA A 325 -3.50 -12.53 -25.99
C ALA A 325 -2.43 -13.51 -26.51
N ASP A 326 -2.69 -14.81 -26.41
CA ASP A 326 -1.82 -15.86 -26.96
C ASP A 326 -1.79 -15.84 -28.49
N GLU A 327 -2.90 -15.53 -29.15
CA GLU A 327 -2.98 -15.35 -30.60
C GLU A 327 -2.14 -14.15 -31.06
N LEU A 328 -2.25 -13.01 -30.38
CA LEU A 328 -1.43 -11.83 -30.66
C LEU A 328 0.07 -12.11 -30.46
N LYS A 329 0.43 -12.88 -29.42
CA LYS A 329 1.82 -13.29 -29.16
C LYS A 329 2.36 -14.18 -30.29
N LYS A 330 1.56 -15.10 -30.84
CA LYS A 330 1.96 -15.99 -31.94
C LYS A 330 2.12 -15.26 -33.26
N GLN A 331 1.18 -14.39 -33.62
CA GLN A 331 1.23 -13.65 -34.89
C GLN A 331 2.49 -12.77 -34.98
N LYS A 332 2.89 -12.14 -33.87
CA LYS A 332 4.11 -11.33 -33.81
C LYS A 332 5.41 -12.15 -33.86
N LEU A 333 5.36 -13.47 -33.60
CA LEU A 333 6.52 -14.36 -33.75
C LEU A 333 6.66 -14.90 -35.19
N GLU A 334 5.62 -14.78 -36.01
CA GLU A 334 5.57 -15.25 -37.40
C GLU A 334 5.82 -14.13 -38.44
N GLU A 335 5.67 -12.86 -38.04
CA GLU A 335 6.13 -11.65 -38.75
C GLU A 335 7.63 -11.36 -38.51
#